data_AF-M4S9W1-F1
#
_entry.id   AF-M4S9W1-F1
#
_cell.length_a   1.000
_cell.length_b   1.000
_cell.length_c   1.000
_cell.angle_alpha   90.00
_cell.angle_beta   90.00
_cell.angle_gamma   90.00
#
_symmetry.space_group_name_H-M   'P 1'
#
loop_
_entity.id
_entity.type
_entity.pdbx_description
1 polymer ?
#
loop_
_entity_poly.entity_id
_entity_poly.type
_entity_poly.pdbx_seq_one_letter_code
_entity_poly.pdbx_strand_id
1 'polypeptide(L)'
;MFAYFADHGHHGAPVSIMVKTSGREEQEMLIEAEPGLYYWPAYIGVSGWIGIRLDRGEPDWDHIEDRVRQSYRLAAPKRLARLV
;
A
#
# COMPACT_ATOMS: atom_id res chain seq x y z
N MET A 1 -8.06 4.52 -9.13
CA MET A 1 -7.99 4.24 -7.68
C MET A 1 -6.52 4.23 -7.25
N PHE A 2 -6.21 4.78 -6.08
CA PHE A 2 -4.84 4.91 -5.56
C PHE A 2 -4.67 4.37 -4.13
N ALA A 3 -5.75 4.00 -3.46
CA ALA A 3 -5.70 3.33 -2.16
C ALA A 3 -6.92 2.42 -2.04
N TYR A 4 -6.79 1.32 -1.32
CA TYR A 4 -7.89 0.46 -0.89
C TYR A 4 -7.73 0.17 0.59
N PHE A 5 -8.78 0.38 1.38
CA PHE A 5 -8.78 0.06 2.80
C PHE A 5 -9.44 -1.30 3.01
N ALA A 6 -8.79 -2.16 3.78
CA ALA A 6 -9.36 -3.41 4.24
C ALA A 6 -9.50 -3.36 5.77
N ASP A 7 -10.68 -3.67 6.27
CA ASP A 7 -10.93 -3.98 7.67
C ASP A 7 -11.23 -5.49 7.83
N HIS A 8 -11.33 -5.92 9.09
CA HIS A 8 -11.48 -7.32 9.52
C HIS A 8 -12.70 -8.10 8.95
N GLY A 9 -13.46 -7.56 7.98
CA GLY A 9 -14.65 -8.18 7.41
C GLY A 9 -14.44 -9.08 6.18
N HIS A 10 -13.38 -8.87 5.39
CA HIS A 10 -13.14 -9.68 4.18
C HIS A 10 -12.18 -10.85 4.48
N HIS A 11 -12.73 -12.03 4.79
CA HIS A 11 -11.98 -13.29 4.98
C HIS A 11 -10.92 -13.28 6.10
N GLY A 12 -11.06 -12.44 7.13
CA GLY A 12 -10.05 -12.31 8.18
C GLY A 12 -8.76 -11.62 7.73
N ALA A 13 -8.84 -10.81 6.66
CA ALA A 13 -7.76 -9.94 6.26
C ALA A 13 -7.42 -8.94 7.39
N PRO A 14 -6.13 -8.59 7.55
CA PRO A 14 -5.73 -7.62 8.55
C PRO A 14 -6.23 -6.21 8.23
N VAL A 15 -6.39 -5.37 9.26
CA VAL A 15 -6.62 -3.93 9.02
C VAL A 15 -5.41 -3.38 8.29
N SER A 16 -5.64 -2.86 7.10
CA SER A 16 -4.57 -2.46 6.23
C SER A 16 -5.01 -1.44 5.20
N ILE A 17 -4.03 -0.70 4.69
CA ILE A 17 -4.18 0.09 3.48
C ILE A 17 -3.35 -0.55 2.38
N MET A 18 -3.94 -0.72 1.21
CA MET A 18 -3.27 -1.23 0.03
C MET A 18 -2.96 -0.06 -0.89
N VAL A 19 -1.72 0.02 -1.35
CA VAL A 19 -1.20 1.11 -2.17
C VAL A 19 -0.46 0.55 -3.39
N LYS A 20 -0.36 1.33 -4.46
CA LYS A 20 0.41 0.96 -5.67
C LYS A 20 1.90 1.12 -5.42
N THR A 21 2.67 0.22 -6.03
CA THR A 21 4.11 0.33 -6.19
C THR A 21 4.47 0.59 -7.65
N SER A 22 5.71 0.99 -7.90
CA SER A 22 6.30 1.14 -9.24
C SER A 22 6.39 -0.17 -10.02
N GLY A 23 6.39 -1.30 -9.33
CA GLY A 23 6.39 -2.64 -9.91
C GLY A 23 6.66 -3.73 -8.90
N ARG A 24 6.90 -4.94 -9.42
CA ARG A 24 7.11 -6.15 -8.63
C ARG A 24 8.39 -6.13 -7.79
N GLU A 25 9.47 -5.59 -8.34
CA GLU A 25 10.74 -5.47 -7.62
C GLU A 25 10.60 -4.61 -6.35
N GLU A 26 9.89 -3.49 -6.43
CA GLU A 26 9.60 -2.68 -5.24
C GLU A 26 8.74 -3.45 -4.23
N GLN A 27 7.74 -4.22 -4.67
CA GLN A 27 6.93 -5.02 -3.73
C GLN A 27 7.79 -6.03 -2.97
N GLU A 28 8.65 -6.75 -3.68
CA GLU A 28 9.53 -7.77 -3.11
C GLU A 28 10.53 -7.14 -2.13
N MET A 29 11.16 -6.02 -2.52
CA MET A 29 12.09 -5.29 -1.63
C MET A 29 11.42 -4.80 -0.34
N LEU A 30 10.19 -4.28 -0.42
CA LEU A 30 9.47 -3.79 0.77
C LEU A 30 9.06 -4.93 1.71
N ILE A 31 8.57 -6.04 1.16
CA ILE A 31 8.22 -7.23 1.93
C ILE A 31 9.47 -7.83 2.58
N GLU A 32 10.60 -7.86 1.88
CA GLU A 32 11.87 -8.34 2.43
C GLU A 32 12.39 -7.44 3.55
N ALA A 33 12.31 -6.12 3.39
CA ALA A 33 12.76 -5.16 4.38
C ALA A 33 11.94 -5.21 5.67
N GLU A 34 10.62 -5.28 5.57
CA GLU A 34 9.72 -5.29 6.74
C GLU A 34 8.55 -6.29 6.59
N PRO A 35 8.82 -7.60 6.70
CA PRO A 35 7.83 -8.66 6.45
C PRO A 35 6.67 -8.70 7.47
N GLY A 36 6.81 -8.00 8.60
CA GLY A 36 5.74 -7.83 9.59
C GLY A 36 4.74 -6.71 9.24
N LEU A 37 5.19 -5.73 8.45
CA LEU A 37 4.42 -4.54 8.05
C LEU A 37 3.81 -4.71 6.66
N TYR A 38 4.58 -5.24 5.73
CA TYR A 38 4.18 -5.39 4.34
C TYR A 38 3.77 -6.81 3.99
N TYR A 39 2.82 -6.94 3.08
CA TYR A 39 2.43 -8.23 2.53
C TYR A 39 1.85 -8.10 1.13
N TRP A 40 1.79 -9.23 0.42
CA TRP A 40 1.16 -9.31 -0.90
C TRP A 40 -0.36 -9.45 -0.74
N PRO A 41 -1.18 -8.44 -1.13
CA PRO A 41 -2.63 -8.53 -0.99
C PRO A 41 -3.20 -9.53 -2.01
N ALA A 42 -4.18 -10.31 -1.57
CA ALA A 42 -4.88 -11.24 -2.43
C ALA A 42 -5.52 -10.51 -3.63
N TYR A 43 -5.54 -11.17 -4.79
CA TYR A 43 -6.12 -10.70 -6.06
C TYR A 43 -5.45 -9.50 -6.71
N ILE A 44 -5.22 -8.40 -6.00
CA ILE A 44 -4.73 -7.15 -6.59
C ILE A 44 -3.22 -7.01 -6.53
N GLY A 45 -2.52 -7.79 -5.71
CA GLY A 45 -1.08 -7.62 -5.57
C GLY A 45 -0.31 -7.96 -6.84
N VAL A 46 -0.79 -8.90 -7.66
CA VAL A 46 -0.21 -9.19 -8.99
C VAL A 46 -0.32 -8.00 -9.95
N SER A 47 -1.19 -7.03 -9.65
CA SER A 47 -1.36 -5.78 -10.39
C SER A 47 -0.55 -4.62 -9.78
N GLY A 48 0.51 -4.92 -9.01
CA GLY A 48 1.42 -3.91 -8.45
C GLY A 48 0.89 -3.21 -7.20
N TRP A 49 0.10 -3.91 -6.38
CA TRP A 49 -0.39 -3.39 -5.10
C TRP A 49 0.28 -4.08 -3.92
N ILE A 50 0.61 -3.34 -2.87
CA ILE A 50 1.16 -3.88 -1.62
C ILE A 50 0.25 -3.49 -0.45
N GLY A 51 0.07 -4.39 0.50
CA GLY A 51 -0.68 -4.11 1.73
C GLY A 51 0.25 -3.64 2.84
N ILE A 52 -0.17 -2.61 3.57
CA ILE A 52 0.51 -2.07 4.75
C ILE A 52 -0.40 -2.29 5.97
N ARG A 53 0.11 -3.03 6.96
CA ARG A 53 -0.62 -3.37 8.18
C ARG A 53 -0.81 -2.14 9.07
N LEU A 54 -2.02 -1.97 9.61
CA LEU A 54 -2.38 -0.89 10.54
C LEU A 54 -2.77 -1.43 11.93
N ASP A 55 -2.68 -2.74 12.13
CA ASP A 55 -3.13 -3.47 13.32
C ASP A 55 -1.98 -3.98 14.21
N ARG A 56 -0.75 -3.53 13.97
CA ARG A 56 0.47 -3.99 14.68
C ARG A 56 0.92 -3.06 15.81
N GLY A 57 0.17 -1.99 16.09
CA GLY A 57 0.53 -0.95 17.04
C GLY A 57 -0.03 0.40 16.59
N GLU A 58 0.54 1.49 17.10
CA GLU A 58 0.28 2.82 16.55
C GLU A 58 0.92 2.93 15.16
N PRO A 59 0.14 3.18 14.10
CA PRO A 59 0.71 3.34 12.76
C PRO A 59 1.60 4.57 12.68
N ASP A 60 2.72 4.44 12.00
CA ASP A 60 3.52 5.60 11.58
C ASP A 60 2.76 6.34 10.46
N TRP A 61 2.00 7.37 10.84
CA TRP A 61 1.14 8.09 9.91
C TRP A 61 1.92 8.89 8.86
N ASP A 62 3.15 9.31 9.16
CA ASP A 62 4.00 10.03 8.20
C ASP A 62 4.43 9.07 7.08
N HIS A 63 4.86 7.86 7.45
CA HIS A 63 5.18 6.80 6.48
C HIS A 63 3.96 6.38 5.66
N ILE A 64 2.79 6.25 6.29
CA ILE A 64 1.55 5.94 5.58
C ILE A 64 1.18 7.07 4.59
N GLU A 65 1.29 8.34 4.99
CA GLU A 65 1.05 9.47 4.09
C GLU A 65 1.97 9.39 2.87
N ASP A 66 3.27 9.18 3.08
CA ASP A 66 4.25 9.10 2.01
C ASP A 66 3.91 7.98 1.00
N ARG A 67 3.51 6.81 1.49
CA ARG A 67 3.11 5.68 0.65
C ARG A 67 1.82 5.95 -0.12
N VAL A 68 0.83 6.56 0.51
CA VAL A 68 -0.41 6.97 -0.17
C VAL A 68 -0.13 8.01 -1.24
N ARG A 69 0.74 8.99 -0.96
CA ARG A 69 1.15 10.04 -1.90
C ARG A 69 1.89 9.46 -3.11
N GLN A 70 2.82 8.52 -2.90
CA GLN A 70 3.49 7.80 -3.99
C GLN A 70 2.48 7.04 -4.87
N SER A 71 1.57 6.29 -4.25
CA SER A 71 0.53 5.57 -4.98
C SER A 71 -0.42 6.49 -5.75
N TYR A 72 -0.76 7.64 -5.18
CA TYR A 72 -1.51 8.69 -5.87
C TYR A 72 -0.78 9.15 -7.13
N ARG A 73 0.52 9.47 -7.04
CA ARG A 73 1.32 9.89 -8.20
C ARG A 73 1.37 8.83 -9.30
N LEU A 74 1.36 7.54 -8.95
CA LEU A 74 1.30 6.43 -9.90
C LEU A 74 -0.07 6.27 -10.58
N ALA A 75 -1.16 6.67 -9.92
CA ALA A 75 -2.51 6.56 -10.44
C ALA A 75 -3.02 7.82 -11.14
N ALA A 76 -2.51 8.99 -10.76
CA ALA A 76 -3.04 10.27 -11.18
C ALA A 76 -2.52 10.71 -12.57
N PRO A 77 -3.32 11.47 -13.34
CA PRO A 77 -2.83 12.17 -14.53
C PRO A 77 -1.65 13.10 -14.19
N LYS A 78 -0.70 13.26 -15.12
CA LYS A 78 0.55 14.04 -14.91
C LYS A 78 0.37 15.43 -14.32
N ARG A 79 -0.74 16.11 -14.63
CA ARG A 79 -1.04 17.45 -14.09
C ARG A 79 -1.38 17.41 -12.60
N LEU A 80 -2.18 16.42 -12.17
CA LEU A 80 -2.61 16.28 -10.78
C LEU A 80 -1.51 15.65 -9.91
N ALA A 81 -0.73 14.72 -10.47
CA ALA A 81 0.40 14.12 -9.78
C ALA A 81 1.47 15.14 -9.31
N ARG A 82 1.49 16.35 -9.90
CA ARG A 82 2.42 17.43 -9.52
C ARG A 82 1.94 18.28 -8.34
N LEU A 83 0.69 18.13 -7.92
CA LEU A 83 0.11 18.93 -6.82
C LEU A 83 0.32 18.29 -5.45
N VAL A 84 0.92 17.10 -5.42
CA VAL A 84 1.13 16.29 -4.22
C VAL A 84 2.56 15.82 -4.21
#